data_AF-A0A1X9LJB2-F1
#
_entry.id   AF-A0A1X9LJB2-F1
#
_cell.length_a   1.000
_cell.length_b   1.000
_cell.length_c   1.000
_cell.angle_alpha   90.00
_cell.angle_beta   90.00
_cell.angle_gamma   90.00
#
_symmetry.space_group_name_H-M   'P 1'
#
loop_
_entity.id
_entity.type
_entity.pdbx_description
1 polymer ?
#
loop_
_entity_poly.entity_id
_entity_poly.type
_entity_poly.pdbx_seq_one_letter_code
_entity_poly.pdbx_strand_id
1 'polypeptide(L)'
;MARTAQASTGGRPPTSPDRPPGSASPEARRTGGLGPALLLLAVFALAFGALQLAAGTLAPVPYWVPLAFTLVYSIWAAAGIIAWWRRPLSGTGGLLLVGALAVFLGGAGNLGLPGLVELSTVFATAILGVTVHLLHAFPSGRLHGALSVTTVAVGYGVTFLLQMPLYLLPPDASGLRIAAQWVQSITGLAVMVVTAVVLARRLRSADPRNLRVLLPLYAYGILAVLLIPLSANLLGLLGGDSSAVGVVQLVVLAGVPVAFLAGVLLGGYAQTADVDVLSAWLGTATPTRTSVGSVLSRSLGDDSLRVAYWSEERELFIDEDGEPTDVRDQLPPRLWEEVRVESRLVGAISYDGRMIGDRESVRRAGRVLGIALDRERLTAALLASNEALLRSRLRLVETADRERGRIARDLHDGLQVQLVLLALEAQQIANADDAHPSTTEAATALRHRIDEAAAQLRRLVHAVLPSALVERGLTAATEDLVDRLDIPATLTSDVDDRALEPALAQSAYLIVAEALTNAVKHSRARSVAVELRREDTALGVRVVDDGAGGASLENGTGLKGLADRVDALGGSFVVTSPVGGGTEVRVELPCGS
;
A
#
# COMPACT_ATOMS: atom_id res chain seq x y z
N MET A 1 -66.31 -13.94 -12.56
CA MET A 1 -66.01 -13.36 -11.23
C MET A 1 -65.48 -14.46 -10.32
N ALA A 2 -64.18 -14.38 -10.02
CA ALA A 2 -63.35 -15.03 -8.99
C ALA A 2 -63.75 -16.38 -8.35
N ARG A 3 -62.90 -17.41 -8.63
CA ARG A 3 -62.44 -18.57 -7.81
C ARG A 3 -61.73 -19.53 -8.81
N THR A 4 -60.58 -20.20 -8.61
CA THR A 4 -59.92 -20.79 -7.43
C THR A 4 -58.49 -21.27 -7.80
N ALA A 5 -57.60 -21.32 -6.80
CA ALA A 5 -56.57 -22.34 -6.49
C ALA A 5 -55.25 -22.53 -7.28
N GLN A 6 -54.17 -22.54 -6.48
CA GLN A 6 -53.01 -23.46 -6.41
C GLN A 6 -51.73 -23.25 -7.25
N ALA A 7 -50.68 -22.90 -6.50
CA ALA A 7 -49.34 -23.51 -6.41
C ALA A 7 -48.44 -23.63 -7.66
N SER A 8 -47.26 -22.98 -7.61
CA SER A 8 -45.95 -23.64 -7.83
C SER A 8 -44.75 -22.69 -7.64
N THR A 9 -43.85 -23.07 -6.73
CA THR A 9 -42.37 -23.05 -6.87
C THR A 9 -41.66 -21.76 -7.33
N GLY A 10 -41.22 -20.93 -6.37
CA GLY A 10 -40.09 -20.01 -6.56
C GLY A 10 -38.77 -20.69 -6.21
N GLY A 11 -37.93 -20.93 -7.22
CA GLY A 11 -36.61 -21.55 -7.07
C GLY A 11 -35.59 -20.63 -6.39
N ARG A 12 -34.84 -21.19 -5.44
CA ARG A 12 -33.66 -20.60 -4.80
C ARG A 12 -32.49 -20.48 -5.81
N PRO A 13 -31.64 -19.44 -5.73
CA PRO A 13 -30.31 -19.48 -6.31
C PRO A 13 -29.36 -20.37 -5.47
N PRO A 14 -28.28 -20.92 -6.05
CA PRO A 14 -27.45 -21.93 -5.40
C PRO A 14 -26.68 -21.37 -4.21
N THR A 15 -26.79 -22.08 -3.09
CA THR A 15 -25.97 -21.92 -1.88
C THR A 15 -24.51 -22.26 -2.19
N SER A 16 -23.62 -21.29 -1.98
CA SER A 16 -22.18 -21.51 -1.87
C SER A 16 -21.87 -22.45 -0.68
N PRO A 17 -20.90 -23.37 -0.81
CA PRO A 17 -20.57 -24.28 0.28
C PRO A 17 -19.74 -23.54 1.35
N ASP A 18 -20.18 -23.72 2.60
CA ASP A 18 -19.45 -23.59 3.87
C ASP A 18 -18.07 -22.90 3.83
N ARG A 19 -18.05 -21.60 4.12
CA ARG A 19 -16.94 -21.05 4.90
C ARG A 19 -17.13 -21.50 6.34
N PRO A 20 -16.17 -22.20 6.96
CA PRO A 20 -16.25 -22.48 8.39
C PRO A 20 -16.34 -21.14 9.15
N PRO A 21 -17.09 -21.07 10.27
CA PRO A 21 -17.14 -19.85 11.08
C PRO A 21 -15.71 -19.50 11.45
N GLY A 22 -15.27 -18.32 11.03
CA GLY A 22 -13.93 -17.83 11.30
C GLY A 22 -13.63 -18.02 12.77
N SER A 23 -12.64 -18.85 13.08
CA SER A 23 -11.98 -18.83 14.35
C SER A 23 -11.42 -17.42 14.48
N ALA A 24 -12.14 -16.57 15.21
CA ALA A 24 -11.60 -15.31 15.70
C ALA A 24 -10.24 -15.65 16.29
N SER A 25 -9.18 -15.11 15.68
CA SER A 25 -7.82 -15.32 16.15
C SER A 25 -7.79 -14.97 17.65
N PRO A 26 -7.08 -15.75 18.48
CA PRO A 26 -7.02 -15.52 19.93
C PRO A 26 -6.51 -14.12 20.32
N GLU A 27 -6.04 -13.32 19.36
CA GLU A 27 -5.53 -11.97 19.52
C GLU A 27 -6.61 -10.87 19.49
N ALA A 28 -7.75 -11.08 18.82
CA ALA A 28 -8.87 -10.11 18.87
C ALA A 28 -9.47 -9.98 20.29
N ARG A 29 -9.18 -10.93 21.19
CA ARG A 29 -9.52 -10.85 22.62
C ARG A 29 -8.50 -10.09 23.47
N ARG A 30 -7.30 -9.77 22.97
CA ARG A 30 -6.24 -9.14 23.80
C ARG A 30 -6.31 -7.62 23.87
N THR A 31 -6.78 -6.93 22.83
CA THR A 31 -6.85 -5.45 22.82
C THR A 31 -8.07 -4.90 23.56
N GLY A 32 -9.19 -5.63 23.58
CA GLY A 32 -10.40 -5.25 24.32
C GLY A 32 -10.30 -5.37 25.86
N GLY A 33 -9.26 -6.00 26.40
CA GLY A 33 -9.13 -6.28 27.84
C GLY A 33 -8.22 -5.34 28.65
N LEU A 34 -7.45 -4.46 27.99
CA LEU A 34 -6.46 -3.62 28.67
C LEU A 34 -7.08 -2.46 29.46
N GLY A 35 -8.13 -1.83 28.94
CA GLY A 35 -8.81 -0.71 29.61
C GLY A 35 -9.35 -1.07 31.00
N PRO A 36 -10.16 -2.14 31.15
CA PRO A 36 -10.67 -2.58 32.44
C PRO A 36 -9.57 -2.97 33.43
N ALA A 37 -8.50 -3.64 32.97
CA ALA A 37 -7.38 -4.04 33.81
C ALA A 37 -6.59 -2.84 34.35
N LEU A 38 -6.35 -1.82 33.52
CA LEU A 38 -5.68 -0.58 33.95
C LEU A 38 -6.54 0.23 34.91
N LEU A 39 -7.87 0.25 34.72
CA LEU A 39 -8.79 0.87 35.66
C LEU A 39 -8.78 0.16 37.01
N LEU A 40 -8.77 -1.17 37.02
CA LEU A 40 -8.64 -1.95 38.26
C LEU A 40 -7.31 -1.64 38.98
N LEU A 41 -6.20 -1.56 38.24
CA LEU A 41 -4.90 -1.15 38.80
C LEU A 41 -4.94 0.27 39.39
N ALA A 42 -5.62 1.21 38.74
CA ALA A 42 -5.81 2.56 39.25
C ALA A 42 -6.60 2.57 40.58
N VAL A 43 -7.68 1.79 40.65
CA VAL A 43 -8.49 1.65 41.88
C VAL A 43 -7.65 1.06 43.01
N PHE A 44 -6.91 -0.03 42.75
CA PHE A 44 -6.01 -0.60 43.76
C PHE A 44 -4.95 0.40 44.20
N ALA A 45 -4.33 1.14 43.27
CA ALA A 45 -3.30 2.11 43.61
C ALA A 45 -3.84 3.22 44.53
N LEU A 46 -5.04 3.74 44.24
CA LEU A 46 -5.70 4.72 45.09
C LEU A 46 -6.05 4.13 46.46
N ALA A 47 -6.53 2.89 46.53
CA ALA A 47 -6.86 2.22 47.79
C ALA A 47 -5.61 2.01 48.68
N PHE A 48 -4.50 1.55 48.10
CA PHE A 48 -3.23 1.40 48.83
C PHE A 48 -2.69 2.73 49.34
N GLY A 49 -2.74 3.79 48.52
CA GLY A 49 -2.33 5.13 48.94
C GLY A 49 -3.21 5.68 50.07
N ALA A 50 -4.53 5.52 49.97
CA ALA A 50 -5.46 5.93 51.04
C ALA A 50 -5.22 5.15 52.34
N LEU A 51 -4.96 3.84 52.25
CA LEU A 51 -4.62 3.01 53.40
C LEU A 51 -3.32 3.48 54.08
N GLN A 52 -2.30 3.81 53.29
CA GLN A 52 -1.02 4.31 53.81
C GLN A 52 -1.17 5.66 54.52
N LEU A 53 -1.98 6.57 53.98
CA LEU A 53 -2.29 7.85 54.64
C LEU A 53 -3.08 7.65 55.93
N ALA A 54 -4.10 6.79 55.92
CA ALA A 54 -4.90 6.48 57.09
C ALA A 54 -4.03 5.87 58.20
N ALA A 55 -3.22 4.87 57.88
CA ALA A 55 -2.27 4.27 58.82
C ALA A 55 -1.19 5.27 59.28
N GLY A 56 -0.78 6.17 58.41
CA GLY A 56 0.20 7.22 58.69
C GLY A 56 -0.22 8.19 59.80
N THR A 57 -1.53 8.37 60.04
CA THR A 57 -2.03 9.19 61.17
C THR A 57 -1.71 8.60 62.54
N LEU A 58 -1.44 7.29 62.60
CA LEU A 58 -1.12 6.54 63.82
C LEU A 58 0.37 6.18 63.91
N ALA A 59 1.17 6.61 62.94
CA ALA A 59 2.58 6.23 62.82
C ALA A 59 3.47 6.92 63.87
N PRO A 60 4.59 6.30 64.29
CA PRO A 60 5.52 6.87 65.26
C PRO A 60 6.47 7.94 64.66
N VAL A 61 6.14 8.48 63.47
CA VAL A 61 6.93 9.48 62.74
C VAL A 61 6.05 10.69 62.40
N PRO A 62 6.64 11.86 62.12
CA PRO A 62 5.86 13.01 61.65
C PRO A 62 5.03 12.66 60.41
N TYR A 63 3.76 13.11 60.38
CA TYR A 63 2.81 12.76 59.32
C TYR A 63 3.28 13.14 57.90
N TRP A 64 4.17 14.12 57.77
CA TRP A 64 4.74 14.49 56.48
C TRP A 64 5.54 13.33 55.83
N VAL A 65 6.08 12.39 56.62
CA VAL A 65 6.86 11.25 56.09
C VAL A 65 5.96 10.26 55.35
N PRO A 66 4.91 9.65 55.96
CA PRO A 66 3.93 8.82 55.24
C PRO A 66 3.28 9.57 54.06
N LEU A 67 2.99 10.86 54.22
CA LEU A 67 2.44 11.70 53.15
C LEU A 67 3.39 11.78 51.95
N ALA A 68 4.67 12.06 52.18
CA ALA A 68 5.67 12.18 51.12
C ALA A 68 5.86 10.85 50.38
N PHE A 69 5.99 9.73 51.10
CA PHE A 69 6.09 8.41 50.46
C PHE A 69 4.84 8.06 49.65
N THR A 70 3.65 8.38 50.15
CA THR A 70 2.39 8.14 49.42
C THR A 70 2.31 9.00 48.15
N LEU A 71 2.79 10.24 48.20
CA LEU A 71 2.84 11.12 47.03
C LEU A 71 3.78 10.56 45.96
N VAL A 72 5.00 10.18 46.33
CA VAL A 72 5.97 9.56 45.41
C VAL A 72 5.38 8.28 44.80
N TYR A 73 4.82 7.40 45.65
CA TYR A 73 4.12 6.20 45.21
C TYR A 73 3.04 6.50 44.16
N SER A 74 2.18 7.49 44.43
CA SER A 74 1.07 7.88 43.56
C SER A 74 1.57 8.41 42.23
N ILE A 75 2.65 9.19 42.22
CA ILE A 75 3.28 9.71 41.00
C ILE A 75 3.80 8.53 40.15
N TRP A 76 4.51 7.57 40.76
CA TRP A 76 5.01 6.39 40.05
C TRP A 76 3.86 5.51 39.52
N ALA A 77 2.82 5.30 40.31
CA ALA A 77 1.66 4.50 39.92
C ALA A 77 0.89 5.15 38.75
N ALA A 78 0.60 6.46 38.86
CA ALA A 78 -0.08 7.21 37.82
C ALA A 78 0.75 7.23 36.53
N ALA A 79 2.05 7.51 36.62
CA ALA A 79 2.95 7.47 35.47
C ALA A 79 2.97 6.09 34.81
N GLY A 80 3.02 5.00 35.60
CA GLY A 80 2.99 3.63 35.09
C GLY A 80 1.69 3.28 34.36
N ILE A 81 0.54 3.66 34.92
CA ILE A 81 -0.78 3.43 34.30
C ILE A 81 -0.90 4.23 33.00
N ILE A 82 -0.55 5.52 33.01
CA ILE A 82 -0.61 6.37 31.82
C ILE A 82 0.34 5.87 30.73
N ALA A 83 1.55 5.45 31.11
CA ALA A 83 2.54 4.88 30.20
C ALA A 83 2.04 3.58 29.55
N TRP A 84 1.48 2.66 30.37
CA TRP A 84 0.94 1.40 29.88
C TRP A 84 -0.26 1.65 28.94
N TRP A 85 -1.15 2.57 29.31
CA TRP A 85 -2.29 2.94 28.46
C TRP A 85 -1.86 3.51 27.10
N ARG A 86 -0.85 4.40 27.09
CA ARG A 86 -0.35 5.00 25.85
C ARG A 86 0.50 4.04 25.02
N ARG A 87 1.19 3.09 25.65
CA ARG A 87 2.13 2.15 25.02
C ARG A 87 2.04 0.75 25.63
N PRO A 88 0.98 -0.02 25.31
CA PRO A 88 0.73 -1.31 25.94
C PRO A 88 1.78 -2.37 25.59
N LEU A 89 2.46 -2.20 24.45
CA LEU A 89 3.54 -3.08 24.00
C LEU A 89 4.91 -2.72 24.61
N SER A 90 5.03 -1.57 25.29
CA SER A 90 6.29 -1.17 25.93
C SER A 90 6.35 -1.72 27.36
N GLY A 91 7.48 -2.33 27.73
CA GLY A 91 7.67 -2.85 29.10
C GLY A 91 7.78 -1.78 30.18
N THR A 92 7.81 -0.50 29.82
CA THR A 92 8.10 0.64 30.71
C THR A 92 6.97 0.92 31.71
N GLY A 93 5.71 0.81 31.29
CA GLY A 93 4.55 1.01 32.18
C GLY A 93 4.53 0.00 33.33
N GLY A 94 4.82 -1.27 33.04
CA GLY A 94 4.98 -2.30 34.06
C GLY A 94 6.15 -2.03 35.01
N LEU A 95 7.31 -1.59 34.50
CA LEU A 95 8.47 -1.24 35.33
C LEU A 95 8.19 -0.07 36.28
N LEU A 96 7.43 0.94 35.83
CA LEU A 96 6.99 2.05 36.68
C LEU A 96 6.06 1.59 37.80
N LEU A 97 5.16 0.64 37.53
CA LEU A 97 4.32 0.04 38.58
C LEU A 97 5.13 -0.79 39.58
N VAL A 98 6.15 -1.52 39.13
CA VAL A 98 7.12 -2.19 40.03
C VAL A 98 7.85 -1.15 40.89
N GLY A 99 8.19 0.01 40.32
CA GLY A 99 8.77 1.13 41.06
C GLY A 99 7.82 1.71 42.09
N ALA A 100 6.55 1.90 41.76
CA ALA A 100 5.52 2.30 42.72
C ALA A 100 5.46 1.30 43.88
N LEU A 101 5.40 -0.01 43.59
CA LEU A 101 5.41 -1.04 44.63
C LEU A 101 6.68 -0.98 45.50
N ALA A 102 7.85 -0.75 44.91
CA ALA A 102 9.10 -0.60 45.65
C ALA A 102 9.08 0.62 46.59
N VAL A 103 8.55 1.76 46.16
CA VAL A 103 8.37 2.95 47.02
C VAL A 103 7.39 2.68 48.16
N PHE A 104 6.28 2.01 47.86
CA PHE A 104 5.29 1.63 48.87
C PHE A 104 5.90 0.71 49.94
N LEU A 105 6.56 -0.37 49.51
CA LEU A 105 7.19 -1.33 50.42
C LEU A 105 8.31 -0.69 51.22
N GLY A 106 9.19 0.10 50.60
CA GLY A 106 10.27 0.81 51.28
C GLY A 106 9.78 1.94 52.20
N GLY A 107 8.54 2.41 52.03
CA GLY A 107 7.90 3.40 52.90
C GLY A 107 7.04 2.80 54.02
N ALA A 108 6.69 1.51 53.93
CA ALA A 108 5.76 0.85 54.85
C ALA A 108 6.30 0.78 56.29
N GLY A 109 7.62 0.74 56.47
CA GLY A 109 8.26 0.69 57.78
C GLY A 109 8.04 1.96 58.60
N ASN A 110 7.78 3.09 57.93
CA ASN A 110 7.45 4.34 58.59
C ASN A 110 6.14 4.26 59.40
N LEU A 111 5.29 3.26 59.14
CA LEU A 111 4.04 3.04 59.89
C LEU A 111 4.27 2.43 61.28
N GLY A 112 5.47 1.96 61.59
CA GLY A 112 5.84 1.50 62.94
C GLY A 112 5.37 0.10 63.33
N LEU A 113 4.70 -0.62 62.43
CA LEU A 113 4.31 -2.02 62.67
C LEU A 113 5.53 -2.95 62.50
N PRO A 114 5.85 -3.84 63.46
CA PRO A 114 7.08 -4.65 63.42
C PRO A 114 7.29 -5.42 62.10
N GLY A 115 6.25 -6.10 61.62
CA GLY A 115 6.33 -6.83 60.34
C GLY A 115 6.51 -5.93 59.11
N LEU A 116 6.00 -4.69 59.15
CA LEU A 116 6.21 -3.72 58.07
C LEU A 116 7.60 -3.09 58.12
N VAL A 117 8.17 -2.90 59.31
CA VAL A 117 9.56 -2.43 59.46
C VAL A 117 10.51 -3.43 58.83
N GLU A 118 10.42 -4.72 59.19
CA GLU A 118 11.27 -5.77 58.61
C GLU A 118 11.13 -5.85 57.09
N LEU A 119 9.89 -5.82 56.59
CA LEU A 119 9.62 -5.82 55.15
C LEU A 119 10.22 -4.58 54.46
N SER A 120 9.97 -3.40 55.00
CA SER A 120 10.45 -2.12 54.47
C SER A 120 11.97 -2.05 54.42
N THR A 121 12.62 -2.64 55.41
CA THR A 121 14.06 -2.74 55.52
C THR A 121 14.66 -3.56 54.36
N VAL A 122 14.02 -4.67 53.96
CA VAL A 122 14.43 -5.45 52.77
C VAL A 122 14.26 -4.65 51.46
N PHE A 123 13.19 -3.86 51.35
CA PHE A 123 12.86 -3.12 50.13
C PHE A 123 13.36 -1.67 50.10
N ALA A 124 14.06 -1.21 51.15
CA ALA A 124 14.44 0.20 51.35
C ALA A 124 15.22 0.78 50.16
N THR A 125 16.06 -0.02 49.51
CA THR A 125 16.88 0.38 48.35
C THR A 125 16.37 -0.17 47.03
N ALA A 126 15.30 -0.98 47.02
CA ALA A 126 14.79 -1.66 45.82
C ALA A 126 14.41 -0.67 44.71
N ILE A 127 13.93 0.52 45.08
CA ILE A 127 13.58 1.57 44.13
C ILE A 127 14.78 2.07 43.30
N LEU A 128 16.00 2.01 43.85
CA LEU A 128 17.22 2.36 43.12
C LEU A 128 17.52 1.34 42.03
N GLY A 129 17.35 0.05 42.32
CA GLY A 129 17.46 -1.04 41.34
C GLY A 129 16.42 -0.92 40.23
N VAL A 130 15.17 -0.61 40.59
CA VAL A 130 14.10 -0.36 39.60
C VAL A 130 14.38 0.88 38.77
N THR A 131 14.93 1.95 39.37
CA THR A 131 15.30 3.18 38.63
C THR A 131 16.42 2.90 37.63
N VAL A 132 17.45 2.17 38.03
CA VAL A 132 18.53 1.73 37.10
C VAL A 132 17.95 0.86 35.98
N HIS A 133 17.07 -0.09 36.30
CA HIS A 133 16.39 -0.92 35.30
C HIS A 133 15.58 -0.05 34.33
N LEU A 134 14.74 0.85 34.84
CA LEU A 134 13.92 1.76 34.02
C LEU A 134 14.77 2.59 33.06
N LEU A 135 15.85 3.19 33.55
CA LEU A 135 16.75 4.03 32.74
C LEU A 135 17.49 3.24 31.65
N HIS A 136 17.88 1.99 31.92
CA HIS A 136 18.52 1.12 30.94
C HIS A 136 17.54 0.50 29.93
N ALA A 137 16.31 0.24 30.37
CA ALA A 137 15.26 -0.37 29.57
C ALA A 137 14.51 0.64 28.70
N PHE A 138 14.55 1.92 29.04
CA PHE A 138 13.96 2.99 28.24
C PHE A 138 14.61 3.09 26.85
N PRO A 139 13.83 3.38 25.79
CA PRO A 139 12.37 3.61 25.73
C PRO A 139 11.51 2.36 25.53
N SER A 140 12.10 1.25 25.09
CA SER A 140 11.40 0.01 24.72
C SER A 140 10.84 -0.77 25.92
N GLY A 141 11.36 -0.55 27.11
CA GLY A 141 11.10 -1.36 28.30
C GLY A 141 11.89 -2.67 28.31
N ARG A 142 12.91 -2.81 27.46
CA ARG A 142 13.78 -3.99 27.37
C ARG A 142 15.25 -3.61 27.49
N LEU A 143 16.03 -4.48 28.14
CA LEU A 143 17.46 -4.31 28.28
C LEU A 143 18.19 -4.69 26.99
N HIS A 144 19.05 -3.78 26.51
CA HIS A 144 19.81 -3.97 25.28
C HIS A 144 21.32 -4.01 25.59
N GLY A 145 21.97 -5.08 25.11
CA GLY A 145 23.41 -5.30 25.23
C GLY A 145 23.86 -5.83 26.60
N ALA A 146 24.99 -6.53 26.60
CA ALA A 146 25.53 -7.17 27.80
C ALA A 146 25.77 -6.19 28.95
N LEU A 147 26.32 -5.00 28.67
CA LEU A 147 26.60 -3.98 29.68
C LEU A 147 25.34 -3.51 30.42
N SER A 148 24.21 -3.34 29.73
CA SER A 148 22.97 -2.94 30.40
C SER A 148 22.43 -4.06 31.27
N VAL A 149 22.46 -5.30 30.78
CA VAL A 149 21.99 -6.48 31.52
C VAL A 149 22.82 -6.71 32.77
N THR A 150 24.15 -6.66 32.66
CA THR A 150 25.04 -6.86 33.81
C THR A 150 24.89 -5.72 34.82
N THR A 151 24.81 -4.46 34.38
CA THR A 151 24.63 -3.31 35.28
C THR A 151 23.32 -3.41 36.07
N VAL A 152 22.22 -3.81 35.43
CA VAL A 152 20.93 -4.00 36.10
C VAL A 152 20.93 -5.21 37.03
N ALA A 153 21.54 -6.32 36.61
CA ALA A 153 21.66 -7.52 37.44
C ALA A 153 22.49 -7.24 38.71
N VAL A 154 23.63 -6.57 38.56
CA VAL A 154 24.46 -6.12 39.69
C VAL A 154 23.69 -5.11 40.54
N GLY A 155 22.96 -4.17 39.93
CA GLY A 155 22.10 -3.22 40.63
C GLY A 155 21.08 -3.90 41.55
N TYR A 156 20.34 -4.89 41.06
CA TYR A 156 19.43 -5.67 41.91
C TYR A 156 20.17 -6.52 42.95
N GLY A 157 21.35 -7.03 42.62
CA GLY A 157 22.24 -7.68 43.58
C GLY A 157 22.62 -6.74 44.73
N VAL A 158 22.94 -5.48 44.43
CA VAL A 158 23.24 -4.45 45.44
C VAL A 158 22.02 -4.16 46.31
N THR A 159 20.82 -4.06 45.72
CA THR A 159 19.61 -3.70 46.48
C THR A 159 19.06 -4.85 47.34
N PHE A 160 19.20 -6.10 46.90
CA PHE A 160 18.63 -7.24 47.62
C PHE A 160 19.70 -8.10 48.31
N LEU A 161 20.76 -8.52 47.62
CA LEU A 161 21.75 -9.45 48.18
C LEU A 161 22.72 -8.75 49.12
N LEU A 162 23.29 -7.60 48.72
CA LEU A 162 24.24 -6.88 49.57
C LEU A 162 23.57 -6.19 50.76
N GLN A 163 22.25 -6.04 50.71
CA GLN A 163 21.45 -5.55 51.83
C GLN A 163 21.26 -6.61 52.93
N MET A 164 21.25 -7.90 52.60
CA MET A 164 20.98 -9.01 53.55
C MET A 164 21.94 -9.06 54.75
N PRO A 165 23.27 -8.94 54.58
CA PRO A 165 24.21 -8.96 55.71
C PRO A 165 23.95 -7.85 56.73
N LEU A 166 23.43 -6.69 56.31
CA LEU A 166 23.14 -5.59 57.25
C LEU A 166 21.99 -5.92 58.21
N TYR A 167 21.20 -6.95 57.90
CA TYR A 167 20.04 -7.39 58.69
C TYR A 167 20.23 -8.74 59.35
N LEU A 168 20.89 -9.68 58.68
CA LEU A 168 21.14 -11.02 59.22
C LEU A 168 22.29 -11.06 60.21
N LEU A 169 23.22 -10.10 60.14
CA LEU A 169 24.37 -10.08 61.05
C LEU A 169 23.98 -9.55 62.43
N PRO A 170 24.46 -10.19 63.51
CA PRO A 170 24.26 -9.72 64.87
C PRO A 170 24.78 -8.28 65.09
N PRO A 171 24.17 -7.48 65.98
CA PRO A 171 24.59 -6.10 66.26
C PRO A 171 26.05 -5.96 66.69
N ASP A 172 26.58 -6.99 67.36
CA ASP A 172 27.96 -7.14 67.85
C ASP A 172 28.99 -7.42 66.75
N ALA A 173 28.56 -7.82 65.54
CA ALA A 173 29.43 -8.02 64.37
C ALA A 173 29.76 -6.70 63.64
N SER A 174 30.12 -5.65 64.39
CA SER A 174 30.28 -4.27 63.88
C SER A 174 31.27 -4.15 62.73
N GLY A 175 32.42 -4.83 62.79
CA GLY A 175 33.43 -4.81 61.72
C GLY A 175 32.95 -5.39 60.40
N LEU A 176 32.22 -6.52 60.45
CA LEU A 176 31.68 -7.16 59.26
C LEU A 176 30.52 -6.35 58.65
N ARG A 177 29.68 -5.73 59.50
CA ARG A 177 28.62 -4.81 59.06
C ARG A 177 29.18 -3.58 58.37
N ILE A 178 30.24 -2.97 58.92
CA ILE A 178 30.94 -1.84 58.30
C ILE A 178 31.50 -2.26 56.94
N ALA A 179 32.21 -3.39 56.88
CA ALA A 179 32.75 -3.91 55.61
C ALA A 179 31.63 -4.14 54.57
N ALA A 180 30.52 -4.75 54.97
CA ALA A 180 29.37 -4.96 54.09
C ALA A 180 28.79 -3.63 53.57
N GLN A 181 28.67 -2.61 54.43
CA GLN A 181 28.18 -1.28 54.04
C GLN A 181 29.13 -0.58 53.06
N TRP A 182 30.45 -0.72 53.24
CA TRP A 182 31.44 -0.21 52.28
C TRP A 182 31.33 -0.90 50.92
N VAL A 183 31.28 -2.24 50.91
CA VAL A 183 31.13 -3.02 49.67
C VAL A 183 29.84 -2.64 48.94
N GLN A 184 28.72 -2.53 49.66
CA GLN A 184 27.44 -2.08 49.10
C GLN A 184 27.54 -0.66 48.52
N SER A 185 28.13 0.28 49.25
CA SER A 185 28.23 1.68 48.83
C SER A 185 29.12 1.85 47.59
N ILE A 186 30.28 1.19 47.56
CA ILE A 186 31.22 1.24 46.42
C ILE A 186 30.60 0.58 45.19
N THR A 187 29.99 -0.59 45.35
CA THR A 187 29.36 -1.32 44.23
C THR A 187 28.13 -0.55 43.73
N GLY A 188 27.32 0.00 44.63
CA GLY A 188 26.19 0.85 44.28
C GLY A 188 26.62 2.10 43.50
N LEU A 189 27.65 2.82 43.98
CA LEU A 189 28.20 3.98 43.26
C LEU A 189 28.71 3.60 41.87
N ALA A 190 29.42 2.46 41.75
CA ALA A 190 29.89 1.97 40.46
C ALA A 190 28.72 1.71 39.48
N VAL A 191 27.63 1.08 39.94
CA VAL A 191 26.41 0.87 39.14
C VAL A 191 25.83 2.22 38.69
N MET A 192 25.76 3.21 39.59
CA MET A 192 25.25 4.54 39.26
C MET A 192 26.12 5.27 38.22
N VAL A 193 27.44 5.26 38.39
CA VAL A 193 28.38 5.87 37.43
C VAL A 193 28.32 5.18 36.07
N VAL A 194 28.29 3.84 36.03
CA VAL A 194 28.15 3.08 34.78
C VAL A 194 26.82 3.42 34.10
N THR A 195 25.72 3.50 34.86
CA THR A 195 24.41 3.92 34.35
C THR A 195 24.48 5.30 33.71
N ALA A 196 25.07 6.29 34.39
CA ALA A 196 25.24 7.64 33.85
C ALA A 196 26.07 7.66 32.55
N VAL A 197 27.17 6.90 32.50
CA VAL A 197 28.01 6.77 31.29
C VAL A 197 27.25 6.12 30.14
N VAL A 198 26.45 5.08 30.39
CA VAL A 198 25.63 4.43 29.37
C VAL A 198 24.59 5.40 28.81
N LEU A 199 23.88 6.12 29.68
CA LEU A 199 22.90 7.13 29.26
C LEU A 199 23.55 8.25 28.44
N ALA A 200 24.71 8.76 28.87
CA ALA A 200 25.44 9.79 28.14
C ALA A 200 25.91 9.31 26.75
N ARG A 201 26.38 8.07 26.63
CA ARG A 201 26.74 7.46 25.33
C ARG A 201 25.52 7.27 24.43
N ARG A 202 24.38 6.86 24.99
CA ARG A 202 23.12 6.75 24.23
C ARG A 202 22.66 8.11 23.71
N LEU A 203 22.73 9.15 24.53
CA LEU A 203 22.35 10.50 24.13
C LEU A 203 23.26 11.04 23.02
N ARG A 204 24.58 10.81 23.10
CA ARG A 204 25.54 11.23 22.05
C ARG A 204 25.40 10.48 20.72
N SER A 205 24.87 9.27 20.74
CA SER A 205 24.68 8.43 19.54
C SER A 205 23.25 8.46 18.99
N ALA A 206 22.36 9.26 19.59
CA ALA A 206 20.98 9.36 19.14
C ALA A 206 20.86 10.25 17.90
N ASP A 207 19.99 9.86 16.98
CA ASP A 207 19.63 10.68 15.82
C ASP A 207 19.09 12.06 16.29
N PRO A 208 19.36 13.16 15.55
CA PRO A 208 18.90 14.50 15.93
C PRO A 208 17.39 14.62 16.14
N ARG A 209 16.61 13.80 15.43
CA ARG A 209 15.15 13.69 15.57
C ARG A 209 14.74 13.07 16.91
N ASN A 210 15.50 12.08 17.38
CA ASN A 210 15.25 11.36 18.63
C ASN A 210 15.78 12.10 19.87
N LEU A 211 16.73 13.02 19.70
CA LEU A 211 17.32 13.80 20.80
C LEU A 211 16.28 14.57 21.61
N ARG A 212 15.28 15.18 20.97
CA ARG A 212 14.23 15.95 21.66
C ARG A 212 13.44 15.10 22.67
N VAL A 213 13.35 13.81 22.39
CA VAL A 213 12.54 12.84 23.12
C VAL A 213 13.36 12.21 24.25
N LEU A 214 14.61 11.84 23.95
CA LEU A 214 15.50 11.18 24.90
C LEU A 214 16.12 12.16 25.91
N LEU A 215 16.30 13.43 25.52
CA LEU A 215 17.04 14.42 26.31
C LEU A 215 16.45 14.67 27.70
N PRO A 216 15.15 14.98 27.88
CA PRO A 216 14.61 15.29 29.21
C PRO A 216 14.78 14.13 30.19
N LEU A 217 14.49 12.91 29.75
CA LEU A 217 14.58 11.73 30.61
C LEU A 217 16.03 11.32 30.89
N TYR A 218 16.90 11.25 29.88
CA TYR A 218 18.29 10.85 30.12
C TYR A 218 19.07 11.91 30.90
N ALA A 219 18.85 13.21 30.64
CA ALA A 219 19.47 14.27 31.42
C ALA A 219 19.01 14.21 32.89
N TYR A 220 17.71 14.08 33.12
CA TYR A 220 17.17 13.94 34.48
C TYR A 220 17.63 12.63 35.14
N GLY A 221 17.65 11.52 34.40
CA GLY A 221 18.11 10.22 34.89
C GLY A 221 19.57 10.23 35.31
N ILE A 222 20.46 10.85 34.51
CA ILE A 222 21.86 11.07 34.87
C ILE A 222 21.96 11.91 36.15
N LEU A 223 21.21 13.01 36.22
CA LEU A 223 21.16 13.86 37.42
C LEU A 223 20.70 13.05 38.63
N ALA A 224 19.61 12.28 38.52
CA ALA A 224 19.03 11.52 39.62
C ALA A 224 19.98 10.42 40.14
N VAL A 225 20.53 9.63 39.24
CA VAL A 225 21.45 8.52 39.54
C VAL A 225 22.73 9.00 40.22
N LEU A 226 23.22 10.19 39.88
CA LEU A 226 24.39 10.78 40.53
C LEU A 226 24.02 11.52 41.82
N LEU A 227 22.93 12.28 41.83
CA LEU A 227 22.55 13.12 42.97
C LEU A 227 22.09 12.30 44.17
N ILE A 228 21.38 11.18 43.98
CA ILE A 228 20.89 10.33 45.08
C ILE A 228 22.04 9.87 46.00
N PRO A 229 23.09 9.17 45.53
CA PRO A 229 24.18 8.72 46.40
C PRO A 229 25.06 9.87 46.91
N LEU A 230 25.18 10.99 46.19
CA LEU A 230 25.97 12.14 46.62
C LEU A 230 25.24 13.08 47.59
N SER A 231 23.91 13.03 47.65
CA SER A 231 23.06 13.97 48.41
C SER A 231 23.44 14.04 49.89
N ALA A 232 23.70 12.89 50.53
CA ALA A 232 24.07 12.84 51.94
C ALA A 232 25.39 13.58 52.23
N ASN A 233 26.40 13.39 51.37
CA ASN A 233 27.69 14.06 51.51
C ASN A 233 27.60 15.55 51.19
N LEU A 234 26.87 15.90 50.13
CA LEU A 234 26.74 17.28 49.66
C LEU A 234 25.98 18.16 50.66
N LEU A 235 24.84 17.67 51.17
CA LEU A 235 24.08 18.40 52.18
C LEU A 235 24.80 18.45 53.52
N GLY A 236 25.50 17.37 53.91
CA GLY A 236 26.30 17.36 55.13
C GLY A 236 27.39 18.45 55.12
N LEU A 237 28.04 18.68 53.98
CA LEU A 237 29.00 19.78 53.78
C LEU A 237 28.36 21.17 53.92
N LEU A 238 27.08 21.30 53.56
CA LEU A 238 26.31 22.55 53.63
C LEU A 238 25.60 22.75 54.97
N GLY A 239 25.82 21.86 55.95
CA GLY A 239 25.16 21.91 57.26
C GLY A 239 23.70 21.44 57.26
N GLY A 240 23.28 20.69 56.23
CA GLY A 240 21.95 20.09 56.15
C GLY A 240 21.79 18.91 57.12
N ASP A 241 20.59 18.75 57.66
CA ASP A 241 20.23 17.64 58.54
C ASP A 241 19.80 16.38 57.73
N SER A 242 19.67 15.26 58.42
CA SER A 242 19.26 13.99 57.80
C SER A 242 17.86 14.04 57.17
N SER A 243 16.98 14.90 57.70
CA SER A 243 15.64 15.11 57.15
C SER A 243 15.69 15.79 55.78
N ALA A 244 16.54 16.80 55.60
CA ALA A 244 16.75 17.45 54.30
C ALA A 244 17.28 16.48 53.23
N VAL A 245 18.19 15.57 53.60
CA VAL A 245 18.68 14.52 52.68
C VAL A 245 17.54 13.63 52.20
N GLY A 246 16.69 13.17 53.12
CA GLY A 246 15.52 12.35 52.78
C GLY A 246 14.54 13.07 51.86
N VAL A 247 14.26 14.35 52.11
CA VAL A 247 13.39 15.17 51.25
C VAL A 247 13.98 15.32 49.85
N VAL A 248 15.27 15.64 49.73
CA VAL A 248 15.95 15.76 48.43
C VAL A 248 15.88 14.44 47.65
N GLN A 249 16.15 13.31 48.29
CA GLN A 249 16.08 11.99 47.66
C GLN A 249 14.66 11.66 47.18
N LEU A 250 13.63 11.94 47.98
CA LEU A 250 12.23 11.72 47.58
C LEU A 250 11.81 12.62 46.41
N VAL A 251 12.23 13.89 46.40
CA VAL A 251 11.95 14.82 45.29
C VAL A 251 12.62 14.36 44.00
N VAL A 252 13.90 13.96 44.08
CA VAL A 252 14.64 13.45 42.93
C VAL A 252 14.01 12.15 42.41
N LEU A 253 13.56 11.29 43.32
CA LEU A 253 12.91 10.04 42.96
C LEU A 253 11.51 10.27 42.34
N ALA A 254 10.76 11.27 42.82
CA ALA A 254 9.48 11.67 42.26
C ALA A 254 9.61 12.22 40.83
N GLY A 255 10.71 12.92 40.52
CA GLY A 255 10.89 13.49 39.21
C GLY A 255 11.27 12.49 38.12
N VAL A 256 11.75 11.28 38.45
CA VAL A 256 12.09 10.23 37.46
C VAL A 256 10.86 9.84 36.61
N PRO A 257 9.73 9.40 37.19
CA PRO A 257 8.51 9.08 36.44
C PRO A 257 7.90 10.31 35.75
N VAL A 258 8.09 11.52 36.31
CA VAL A 258 7.60 12.77 35.69
C VAL A 258 8.42 13.11 34.44
N ALA A 259 9.74 13.03 34.50
CA ALA A 259 10.62 13.23 33.35
C ALA A 259 10.35 12.18 32.26
N PHE A 260 10.05 10.93 32.68
CA PHE A 260 9.62 9.88 31.78
C PHE A 260 8.28 10.24 31.10
N LEU A 261 7.29 10.64 31.88
CA LEU A 261 5.96 10.95 31.36
C LEU A 261 6.03 12.17 30.43
N ALA A 262 6.82 13.18 30.78
CA ALA A 262 7.12 14.31 29.90
C ALA A 262 7.73 13.83 28.57
N GLY A 263 8.71 12.91 28.60
CA GLY A 263 9.27 12.31 27.39
C GLY A 263 8.25 11.55 26.52
N VAL A 264 7.29 10.86 27.14
CA VAL A 264 6.19 10.17 26.44
C VAL A 264 5.16 11.17 25.89
N LEU A 265 4.86 12.25 26.62
CA LEU A 265 3.84 13.25 26.26
C LEU A 265 4.34 14.26 25.22
N LEU A 266 5.63 14.62 25.24
CA LEU A 266 6.26 15.60 24.34
C LEU A 266 6.45 15.10 22.89
N GLY A 267 5.87 13.95 22.53
CA GLY A 267 5.45 13.70 21.15
C GLY A 267 6.39 12.89 20.26
N GLY A 268 7.49 12.32 20.76
CA GLY A 268 8.36 11.42 19.96
C GLY A 268 7.87 9.99 19.81
N TYR A 269 6.70 9.71 20.40
CA TYR A 269 6.29 8.37 20.75
C TYR A 269 4.78 8.25 20.58
N ALA A 270 4.33 8.47 19.35
CA ALA A 270 2.94 8.29 18.96
C ALA A 270 2.40 6.97 19.52
N GLN A 271 1.10 6.99 19.86
CA GLN A 271 0.31 5.79 20.13
C GLN A 271 0.72 4.75 19.10
N THR A 272 1.07 3.55 19.55
CA THR A 272 1.19 2.40 18.66
C THR A 272 -0.20 2.20 18.09
N ALA A 273 -0.51 2.93 17.02
CA ALA A 273 -1.76 2.83 16.33
C ALA A 273 -1.78 1.40 15.81
N ASP A 274 -2.84 0.67 16.15
CA ASP A 274 -3.03 -0.70 15.68
C ASP A 274 -2.72 -0.74 14.18
N VAL A 275 -2.09 -1.84 13.77
CA VAL A 275 -1.83 -2.15 12.34
C VAL A 275 -3.12 -2.00 11.50
N ASP A 276 -4.29 -2.07 12.16
CA ASP A 276 -5.60 -1.74 11.64
C ASP A 276 -5.69 -0.33 11.01
N VAL A 277 -5.07 0.70 11.61
CA VAL A 277 -5.03 2.07 11.05
C VAL A 277 -4.20 2.11 9.77
N LEU A 278 -3.10 1.35 9.71
CA LEU A 278 -2.28 1.21 8.51
C LEU A 278 -3.07 0.52 7.39
N SER A 279 -3.81 -0.55 7.72
CA SER A 279 -4.66 -1.25 6.75
C SER A 279 -5.84 -0.41 6.26
N ALA A 280 -6.46 0.40 7.13
CA ALA A 280 -7.52 1.34 6.77
C ALA A 280 -7.02 2.47 5.86
N TRP A 281 -5.82 2.99 6.12
CA TRP A 281 -5.21 4.02 5.28
C TRP A 281 -4.83 3.47 3.89
N LEU A 282 -4.25 2.27 3.83
CA LEU A 282 -3.92 1.59 2.57
C LEU A 282 -5.15 1.19 1.72
N GLY A 283 -6.32 1.10 2.34
CA GLY A 283 -7.58 0.89 1.63
C GLY A 283 -8.12 2.13 0.92
N THR A 284 -7.67 3.34 1.28
CA THR A 284 -8.32 4.60 0.89
C THR A 284 -7.45 5.57 0.10
N ALA A 285 -6.12 5.54 0.28
CA ALA A 285 -5.20 6.45 -0.39
C ALA A 285 -4.32 5.72 -1.42
N THR A 286 -4.02 6.37 -2.55
CA THR A 286 -2.90 5.97 -3.43
C THR A 286 -1.60 6.29 -2.68
N PRO A 287 -0.87 5.27 -2.19
CA PRO A 287 0.29 5.53 -1.35
C PRO A 287 1.45 6.02 -2.22
N THR A 288 1.97 7.22 -1.97
CA THR A 288 3.29 7.62 -2.49
C THR A 288 4.39 7.09 -1.58
N ARG A 289 5.58 6.81 -2.13
CA ARG A 289 6.73 6.28 -1.37
C ARG A 289 7.03 7.08 -0.09
N THR A 290 6.97 8.41 -0.16
CA THR A 290 7.19 9.32 0.97
C THR A 290 6.09 9.26 2.04
N SER A 291 4.83 9.07 1.62
CA SER A 291 3.71 8.99 2.56
C SER A 291 3.78 7.72 3.41
N VAL A 292 4.20 6.60 2.82
CA VAL A 292 4.30 5.30 3.47
C VAL A 292 5.32 5.31 4.60
N GLY A 293 6.52 5.85 4.36
CA GLY A 293 7.56 5.98 5.40
C GLY A 293 7.07 6.80 6.59
N SER A 294 6.38 7.92 6.35
CA SER A 294 5.84 8.80 7.39
C SER A 294 4.72 8.18 8.24
N VAL A 295 3.96 7.22 7.69
CA VAL A 295 2.89 6.52 8.41
C VAL A 295 3.49 5.39 9.25
N LEU A 296 4.48 4.67 8.71
CA LEU A 296 5.19 3.61 9.43
C LEU A 296 6.01 4.17 10.60
N SER A 297 6.71 5.28 10.42
CA SER A 297 7.46 5.95 11.50
C SER A 297 6.54 6.33 12.67
N ARG A 298 5.38 6.91 12.38
CA ARG A 298 4.37 7.26 13.38
C ARG A 298 3.76 6.03 14.06
N SER A 299 3.44 4.98 13.30
CA SER A 299 2.80 3.78 13.85
C SER A 299 3.74 2.97 14.75
N LEU A 300 5.02 2.89 14.37
CA LEU A 300 6.05 2.16 15.11
C LEU A 300 6.75 3.03 16.17
N GLY A 301 6.60 4.35 16.12
CA GLY A 301 7.15 5.29 17.09
C GLY A 301 8.65 5.50 16.96
N ASP A 302 9.17 5.48 15.72
CA ASP A 302 10.56 5.81 15.37
C ASP A 302 10.60 6.81 14.21
N ASP A 303 10.86 8.09 14.52
CA ASP A 303 10.93 9.18 13.54
C ASP A 303 12.17 9.12 12.62
N SER A 304 13.13 8.26 12.93
CA SER A 304 14.28 8.00 12.07
C SER A 304 14.08 6.80 11.15
N LEU A 305 12.96 6.07 11.28
CA LEU A 305 12.63 4.93 10.44
C LEU A 305 12.65 5.31 8.94
N ARG A 306 13.25 4.45 8.12
CA ARG A 306 13.30 4.60 6.66
C ARG A 306 12.81 3.34 5.98
N VAL A 307 12.09 3.51 4.88
CA VAL A 307 11.68 2.42 3.99
C VAL A 307 12.57 2.46 2.76
N ALA A 308 13.15 1.31 2.43
CA ALA A 308 13.87 1.11 1.19
C ALA A 308 13.08 0.15 0.29
N TYR A 309 13.04 0.44 -1.00
CA TYR A 309 12.32 -0.30 -2.02
C TYR A 309 13.30 -1.19 -2.78
N TRP A 310 12.92 -2.42 -3.09
CA TRP A 310 13.76 -3.31 -3.88
C TRP A 310 13.61 -3.02 -5.37
N SER A 311 14.72 -2.74 -6.06
CA SER A 311 14.76 -2.65 -7.52
C SER A 311 15.23 -3.98 -8.11
N GLU A 312 14.32 -4.69 -8.78
CA GLU A 312 14.67 -5.95 -9.47
C GLU A 312 15.65 -5.72 -10.64
N GLU A 313 15.58 -4.58 -11.32
CA GLU A 313 16.44 -4.26 -12.48
C GLU A 313 17.90 -4.01 -12.07
N ARG A 314 18.11 -3.40 -10.89
CA ARG A 314 19.44 -3.02 -10.40
C ARG A 314 19.98 -3.94 -9.29
N GLU A 315 19.17 -4.91 -8.85
CA GLU A 315 19.45 -5.82 -7.72
C GLU A 315 19.93 -5.10 -6.44
N LEU A 316 19.37 -3.91 -6.17
CA LEU A 316 19.74 -3.09 -5.02
C LEU A 316 18.53 -2.39 -4.41
N PHE A 317 18.69 -1.96 -3.16
CA PHE A 317 17.69 -1.15 -2.48
C PHE A 317 17.81 0.31 -2.90
N ILE A 318 16.66 0.95 -3.12
CA ILE A 318 16.55 2.38 -3.40
C ILE A 318 15.71 3.06 -2.32
N ASP A 319 15.96 4.32 -2.03
CA ASP A 319 15.17 5.10 -1.09
C ASP A 319 13.88 5.66 -1.71
N GLU A 320 13.21 6.57 -0.99
CA GLU A 320 11.98 7.22 -1.42
C GLU A 320 12.19 8.12 -2.65
N ASP A 321 13.40 8.67 -2.82
CA ASP A 321 13.79 9.53 -3.94
C ASP A 321 14.34 8.74 -5.13
N GLY A 322 14.55 7.42 -4.95
CA GLY A 322 15.05 6.51 -5.98
C GLY A 322 16.57 6.36 -6.00
N GLU A 323 17.26 6.94 -5.02
CA GLU A 323 18.71 6.84 -4.89
C GLU A 323 19.11 5.50 -4.27
N PRO A 324 20.22 4.88 -4.71
CA PRO A 324 20.73 3.65 -4.12
C PRO A 324 21.00 3.82 -2.62
N THR A 325 20.52 2.89 -1.81
CA THR A 325 20.72 2.90 -0.37
C THR A 325 21.10 1.51 0.13
N ASP A 326 22.12 1.41 0.97
CA ASP A 326 22.49 0.14 1.60
C ASP A 326 21.89 0.03 3.00
N VAL A 327 20.89 -0.83 3.12
CA VAL A 327 20.26 -1.19 4.39
C VAL A 327 20.94 -2.36 5.10
N ARG A 328 21.75 -3.16 4.38
CA ARG A 328 22.37 -4.38 4.90
C ARG A 328 23.63 -4.10 5.70
N ASP A 329 24.39 -3.07 5.30
CA ASP A 329 25.66 -2.68 5.93
C ASP A 329 25.50 -1.85 7.22
N GLN A 330 24.28 -1.73 7.74
CA GLN A 330 24.01 -0.94 8.93
C GLN A 330 24.45 -1.68 10.20
N LEU A 331 25.33 -1.02 10.97
CA LEU A 331 25.78 -1.51 12.28
C LEU A 331 24.75 -1.18 13.38
N PRO A 332 24.59 -2.05 14.41
CA PRO A 332 23.81 -1.73 15.59
C PRO A 332 24.21 -0.37 16.19
N PRO A 333 23.26 0.48 16.60
CA PRO A 333 21.88 0.14 16.99
C PRO A 333 20.84 0.19 15.86
N ARG A 334 21.22 0.60 14.64
CA ARG A 334 20.34 0.52 13.47
C ARG A 334 20.14 -0.94 13.10
N LEU A 335 18.88 -1.32 12.97
CA LEU A 335 18.45 -2.64 12.54
C LEU A 335 17.63 -2.51 11.28
N TRP A 336 17.50 -3.61 10.54
CA TRP A 336 16.65 -3.67 9.37
C TRP A 336 15.87 -4.98 9.35
N GLU A 337 14.71 -4.96 8.70
CA GLU A 337 13.88 -6.13 8.46
C GLU A 337 13.43 -6.15 7.00
N GLU A 338 13.46 -7.33 6.38
CA GLU A 338 13.05 -7.52 5.00
C GLU A 338 11.53 -7.48 4.86
N VAL A 339 11.07 -6.85 3.79
CA VAL A 339 9.68 -6.83 3.38
C VAL A 339 9.52 -7.76 2.20
N ARG A 340 8.87 -8.89 2.44
CA ARG A 340 8.58 -9.89 1.42
C ARG A 340 7.08 -10.08 1.23
N VAL A 341 6.69 -10.33 -0.01
CA VAL A 341 5.35 -10.81 -0.38
C VAL A 341 5.52 -12.23 -0.89
N GLU A 342 4.92 -13.18 -0.18
CA GLU A 342 5.17 -14.62 -0.38
C GLU A 342 6.67 -14.95 -0.26
N SER A 343 7.35 -15.17 -1.39
CA SER A 343 8.78 -15.46 -1.49
C SER A 343 9.62 -14.31 -2.06
N ARG A 344 8.97 -13.24 -2.55
CA ARG A 344 9.62 -12.17 -3.30
C ARG A 344 10.00 -10.99 -2.41
N LEU A 345 11.21 -10.47 -2.58
CA LEU A 345 11.69 -9.28 -1.90
C LEU A 345 11.11 -8.02 -2.56
N VAL A 346 10.46 -7.18 -1.76
CA VAL A 346 9.80 -5.96 -2.24
C VAL A 346 10.43 -4.71 -1.61
N GLY A 347 11.04 -4.84 -0.45
CA GLY A 347 11.74 -3.75 0.21
C GLY A 347 12.35 -4.15 1.54
N ALA A 348 12.74 -3.15 2.32
CA ALA A 348 13.25 -3.31 3.67
C ALA A 348 12.85 -2.10 4.53
N ILE A 349 12.70 -2.34 5.84
CA ILE A 349 12.45 -1.28 6.82
C ILE A 349 13.70 -1.18 7.70
N SER A 350 14.32 0.00 7.74
CA SER A 350 15.44 0.32 8.63
C SER A 350 14.97 1.19 9.79
N TYR A 351 15.32 0.83 11.02
CA TYR A 351 14.83 1.46 12.26
C TYR A 351 15.89 1.45 13.37
N ASP A 352 15.73 2.31 14.38
CA ASP A 352 16.55 2.27 15.60
C ASP A 352 16.02 1.19 16.57
N GLY A 353 16.81 0.13 16.76
CA GLY A 353 16.45 -0.98 17.65
C GLY A 353 16.30 -0.59 19.13
N ARG A 354 16.76 0.61 19.53
CA ARG A 354 16.52 1.13 20.89
C ARG A 354 15.09 1.64 21.05
N MET A 355 14.50 2.18 19.98
CA MET A 355 13.16 2.76 19.98
C MET A 355 12.08 1.69 19.93
N ILE A 356 12.31 0.62 19.16
CA ILE A 356 11.35 -0.47 18.94
C ILE A 356 11.82 -1.72 19.69
N GLY A 357 11.10 -2.09 20.76
CA GLY A 357 11.46 -3.23 21.61
C GLY A 357 11.09 -4.61 21.06
N ASP A 358 10.21 -4.67 20.06
CA ASP A 358 9.71 -5.90 19.46
C ASP A 358 9.87 -5.89 17.94
N ARG A 359 10.73 -6.79 17.44
CA ARG A 359 10.95 -6.96 15.99
C ARG A 359 9.71 -7.49 15.27
N GLU A 360 8.84 -8.22 15.97
CA GLU A 360 7.64 -8.77 15.34
C GLU A 360 6.68 -7.67 14.88
N SER A 361 6.58 -6.58 15.65
CA SER A 361 5.82 -5.38 15.28
C SER A 361 6.29 -4.79 13.94
N VAL A 362 7.61 -4.70 13.72
CA VAL A 362 8.17 -4.25 12.43
C VAL A 362 7.86 -5.23 11.31
N ARG A 363 7.97 -6.55 11.56
CA ARG A 363 7.62 -7.58 10.57
C ARG A 363 6.13 -7.55 10.19
N ARG A 364 5.24 -7.34 11.15
CA ARG A 364 3.79 -7.19 10.88
C ARG A 364 3.53 -5.99 9.98
N ALA A 365 4.11 -4.84 10.30
CA ALA A 365 4.03 -3.64 9.47
C ALA A 365 4.64 -3.87 8.08
N GLY A 366 5.75 -4.59 7.99
CA GLY A 366 6.38 -5.01 6.74
C GLY A 366 5.48 -5.87 5.87
N ARG A 367 4.74 -6.84 6.42
CA ARG A 367 3.76 -7.63 5.62
C ARG A 367 2.68 -6.76 5.00
N VAL A 368 2.14 -5.81 5.77
CA VAL A 368 1.11 -4.88 5.29
C VAL A 368 1.67 -3.95 4.21
N LEU A 369 2.88 -3.43 4.42
CA LEU A 369 3.61 -2.67 3.40
C LEU A 369 3.82 -3.49 2.11
N GLY A 370 4.22 -4.77 2.24
CA GLY A 370 4.40 -5.66 1.10
C GLY A 370 3.14 -5.77 0.24
N ILE A 371 1.98 -5.97 0.86
CA ILE A 371 0.69 -6.05 0.15
C ILE A 371 0.39 -4.76 -0.62
N ALA A 372 0.65 -3.60 0.00
CA ALA A 372 0.42 -2.31 -0.64
C ALA A 372 1.30 -2.11 -1.88
N LEU A 373 2.60 -2.42 -1.75
CA LEU A 373 3.56 -2.26 -2.84
C LEU A 373 3.30 -3.24 -3.99
N ASP A 374 2.85 -4.47 -3.68
CA ASP A 374 2.52 -5.44 -4.73
C ASP A 374 1.28 -5.02 -5.51
N ARG A 375 0.27 -4.42 -4.85
CA ARG A 375 -0.92 -3.87 -5.53
C ARG A 375 -0.57 -2.79 -6.54
N GLU A 376 0.29 -1.83 -6.17
CA GLU A 376 0.72 -0.75 -7.06
C GLU A 376 1.44 -1.31 -8.29
N ARG A 377 2.39 -2.22 -8.06
CA ARG A 377 3.14 -2.89 -9.13
C ARG A 377 2.21 -3.68 -10.07
N LEU A 378 1.27 -4.45 -9.52
CA LEU A 378 0.31 -5.21 -10.34
C LEU A 378 -0.56 -4.28 -11.18
N THR A 379 -0.97 -3.14 -10.63
CA THR A 379 -1.75 -2.13 -11.36
C THR A 379 -0.93 -1.54 -12.51
N ALA A 380 0.33 -1.17 -12.25
CA ALA A 380 1.24 -0.66 -13.29
C ALA A 380 1.52 -1.70 -14.39
N ALA A 381 1.74 -2.97 -14.01
CA ALA A 381 1.95 -4.06 -14.94
C ALA A 381 0.71 -4.33 -15.81
N LEU A 382 -0.50 -4.24 -15.23
CA LEU A 382 -1.75 -4.42 -15.95
C LEU A 382 -1.97 -3.30 -16.97
N LEU A 383 -1.70 -2.04 -16.60
CA LEU A 383 -1.79 -0.90 -17.51
C LEU A 383 -0.80 -1.03 -18.67
N ALA A 384 0.46 -1.36 -18.38
CA ALA A 384 1.48 -1.57 -19.40
C ALA A 384 1.14 -2.74 -20.35
N SER A 385 0.58 -3.84 -19.80
CA SER A 385 0.14 -4.98 -20.59
C SER A 385 -1.04 -4.63 -21.51
N ASN A 386 -2.01 -3.84 -21.01
CA ASN A 386 -3.14 -3.36 -21.81
C ASN A 386 -2.66 -2.49 -22.98
N GLU A 387 -1.76 -1.55 -22.72
CA GLU A 387 -1.19 -0.69 -23.76
C GLU A 387 -0.42 -1.49 -24.81
N ALA A 388 0.37 -2.49 -24.39
CA ALA A 388 1.07 -3.39 -25.30
C ALA A 388 0.10 -4.20 -26.19
N LEU A 389 -1.04 -4.64 -25.64
CA LEU A 389 -2.07 -5.35 -26.39
C LEU A 389 -2.74 -4.46 -27.43
N LEU A 390 -3.10 -3.22 -27.07
CA LEU A 390 -3.68 -2.24 -27.99
C LEU A 390 -2.73 -1.95 -29.16
N ARG A 391 -1.45 -1.66 -28.88
CA ARG A 391 -0.43 -1.45 -29.92
C ARG A 391 -0.25 -2.68 -30.81
N SER A 392 -0.38 -3.89 -30.25
CA SER A 392 -0.28 -5.12 -31.04
C SER A 392 -1.46 -5.31 -31.99
N ARG A 393 -2.69 -4.99 -31.55
CA ARG A 393 -3.90 -5.09 -32.39
C ARG A 393 -3.87 -4.15 -33.58
N LEU A 394 -3.49 -2.88 -33.35
CA LEU A 394 -3.35 -1.89 -34.43
C LEU A 394 -2.36 -2.35 -35.51
N ARG A 395 -1.17 -2.83 -35.09
CA ARG A 395 -0.16 -3.35 -36.04
C ARG A 395 -0.65 -4.53 -36.88
N LEU A 396 -1.49 -5.40 -36.33
CA LEU A 396 -2.05 -6.53 -37.08
C LEU A 396 -3.03 -6.07 -38.16
N VAL A 397 -3.91 -5.11 -37.85
CA VAL A 397 -4.86 -4.53 -38.82
C VAL A 397 -4.11 -3.83 -39.95
N GLU A 398 -3.15 -2.96 -39.62
CA GLU A 398 -2.35 -2.26 -40.63
C GLU A 398 -1.56 -3.23 -41.53
N THR A 399 -1.00 -4.29 -40.95
CA THR A 399 -0.23 -5.27 -41.72
C THR A 399 -1.13 -6.09 -42.62
N ALA A 400 -2.31 -6.47 -42.16
CA ALA A 400 -3.31 -7.15 -42.98
C ALA A 400 -3.80 -6.25 -44.13
N ASP A 401 -4.00 -4.96 -43.90
CA ASP A 401 -4.46 -4.01 -44.92
C ASP A 401 -3.39 -3.72 -45.97
N ARG A 402 -2.13 -3.56 -45.55
CA ARG A 402 -1.00 -3.45 -46.47
C ARG A 402 -0.86 -4.68 -47.36
N GLU A 403 -0.98 -5.87 -46.79
CA GLU A 403 -0.85 -7.12 -47.53
C GLU A 403 -2.01 -7.34 -48.50
N ARG A 404 -3.25 -7.05 -48.08
CA ARG A 404 -4.43 -7.06 -48.96
C ARG A 404 -4.27 -6.10 -50.13
N GLY A 405 -3.79 -4.87 -49.87
CA GLY A 405 -3.52 -3.88 -50.91
C GLY A 405 -2.40 -4.30 -51.87
N ARG A 406 -1.36 -5.00 -51.38
CA ARG A 406 -0.30 -5.57 -52.22
C ARG A 406 -0.86 -6.67 -53.13
N ILE A 407 -1.61 -7.62 -52.58
CA ILE A 407 -2.25 -8.70 -53.34
C ILE A 407 -3.18 -8.12 -54.41
N ALA A 408 -3.98 -7.10 -54.07
CA ALA A 408 -4.88 -6.46 -55.02
C ALA A 408 -4.14 -5.81 -56.20
N ARG A 409 -3.01 -5.12 -55.94
CA ARG A 409 -2.15 -4.55 -57.00
C ARG A 409 -1.50 -5.63 -57.86
N ASP A 410 -0.92 -6.65 -57.25
CA ASP A 410 -0.29 -7.76 -57.98
C ASP A 410 -1.30 -8.48 -58.88
N LEU A 411 -2.54 -8.67 -58.40
CA LEU A 411 -3.64 -9.22 -59.20
C LEU A 411 -4.06 -8.27 -60.33
N HIS A 412 -4.13 -6.95 -60.07
CA HIS A 412 -4.50 -5.96 -61.07
C HIS A 412 -3.49 -5.91 -62.21
N ASP A 413 -2.21 -5.71 -61.89
CA ASP A 413 -1.18 -5.47 -62.89
C ASP A 413 -0.81 -6.76 -63.64
N GLY A 414 -0.76 -7.89 -62.94
CA GLY A 414 -0.35 -9.18 -63.51
C GLY A 414 -1.44 -9.82 -64.39
N LEU A 415 -2.63 -10.06 -63.83
CA LEU A 415 -3.69 -10.78 -64.56
C LEU A 415 -4.37 -9.93 -65.61
N GLN A 416 -4.48 -8.61 -65.42
CA GLN A 416 -5.17 -7.76 -66.41
C GLN A 416 -4.37 -7.68 -67.71
N VAL A 417 -3.03 -7.62 -67.66
CA VAL A 417 -2.17 -7.69 -68.86
C VAL A 417 -2.33 -9.03 -69.57
N GLN A 418 -2.34 -10.14 -68.83
CA GLN A 418 -2.54 -11.47 -69.42
C GLN A 418 -3.90 -11.61 -70.10
N LEU A 419 -4.98 -11.11 -69.47
CA LEU A 419 -6.32 -11.15 -70.05
C LEU A 419 -6.40 -10.29 -71.32
N VAL A 420 -5.76 -9.13 -71.35
CA VAL A 420 -5.70 -8.28 -72.57
C VAL A 420 -4.96 -8.99 -73.70
N LEU A 421 -3.83 -9.64 -73.42
CA LEU A 421 -3.08 -10.40 -74.42
C LEU A 421 -3.90 -11.57 -74.98
N LEU A 422 -4.57 -12.33 -74.11
CA LEU A 422 -5.47 -13.41 -74.52
C LEU A 422 -6.65 -12.90 -75.36
N ALA A 423 -7.20 -11.73 -75.03
CA ALA A 423 -8.27 -11.11 -75.82
C ALA A 423 -7.78 -10.70 -77.23
N LEU A 424 -6.54 -10.21 -77.34
CA LEU A 424 -5.91 -9.88 -78.62
C LEU A 424 -5.61 -11.13 -79.46
N GLU A 425 -5.11 -12.21 -78.85
CA GLU A 425 -4.89 -13.49 -79.54
C GLU A 425 -6.20 -14.09 -80.05
N ALA A 426 -7.26 -14.10 -79.22
CA ALA A 426 -8.59 -14.52 -79.63
C ALA A 426 -9.10 -13.66 -80.80
N GLN A 427 -8.82 -12.36 -80.80
CA GLN A 427 -9.20 -11.48 -81.89
C GLN A 427 -8.40 -11.71 -83.18
N GLN A 428 -7.11 -12.01 -83.08
CA GLN A 428 -6.28 -12.37 -84.24
C GLN A 428 -6.77 -13.66 -84.89
N ILE A 429 -7.14 -14.67 -84.09
CA ILE A 429 -7.72 -15.93 -84.59
C ILE A 429 -9.06 -15.66 -85.29
N ALA A 430 -9.89 -14.76 -84.76
CA ALA A 430 -11.17 -14.39 -85.36
C ALA A 430 -11.01 -13.68 -86.72
N ASN A 431 -9.92 -12.92 -86.89
CA ASN A 431 -9.66 -12.05 -88.05
C ASN A 431 -8.73 -12.68 -89.11
N ALA A 432 -8.30 -13.94 -88.97
CA ALA A 432 -7.39 -14.55 -89.94
C ALA A 432 -8.09 -14.78 -91.30
N ASP A 433 -7.42 -14.42 -92.40
CA ASP A 433 -8.00 -14.40 -93.75
C ASP A 433 -8.52 -15.78 -94.23
N ASP A 434 -7.94 -16.88 -93.72
CA ASP A 434 -8.29 -18.27 -94.05
C ASP A 434 -9.19 -18.95 -92.99
N ALA A 435 -9.72 -18.20 -92.01
CA ALA A 435 -10.48 -18.78 -90.90
C ALA A 435 -11.85 -19.30 -91.34
N HIS A 436 -12.16 -20.54 -90.96
CA HIS A 436 -13.48 -21.12 -91.14
C HIS A 436 -14.52 -20.40 -90.25
N PRO A 437 -15.78 -20.17 -90.68
CA PRO A 437 -16.77 -19.41 -89.90
C PRO A 437 -16.98 -19.89 -88.46
N SER A 438 -16.93 -21.20 -88.24
CA SER A 438 -17.02 -21.82 -86.91
C SER A 438 -15.85 -21.45 -85.98
N THR A 439 -14.66 -21.23 -86.54
CA THR A 439 -13.47 -20.80 -85.79
C THR A 439 -13.59 -19.33 -85.40
N THR A 440 -14.11 -18.49 -86.28
CA THR A 440 -14.39 -17.07 -86.00
C THR A 440 -15.44 -16.90 -84.90
N GLU A 441 -16.53 -17.68 -84.92
CA GLU A 441 -17.55 -17.68 -83.86
C GLU A 441 -16.96 -18.13 -82.51
N ALA A 442 -16.19 -19.22 -82.49
CA ALA A 442 -15.57 -19.73 -81.27
C ALA A 442 -14.56 -18.74 -80.66
N ALA A 443 -13.77 -18.07 -81.50
CA ALA A 443 -12.80 -17.07 -81.09
C ALA A 443 -13.48 -15.80 -80.55
N THR A 444 -14.59 -15.36 -81.17
CA THR A 444 -15.39 -14.23 -80.69
C THR A 444 -16.05 -14.53 -79.34
N ALA A 445 -16.58 -15.74 -79.16
CA ALA A 445 -17.13 -16.20 -77.88
C ALA A 445 -16.06 -16.29 -76.79
N LEU A 446 -14.84 -16.73 -77.13
CA LEU A 446 -13.70 -16.73 -76.20
C LEU A 446 -13.35 -15.31 -75.76
N ARG A 447 -13.27 -14.34 -76.68
CA ARG A 447 -13.04 -12.93 -76.35
C ARG A 447 -14.08 -12.39 -75.37
N HIS A 448 -15.37 -12.64 -75.62
CA HIS A 448 -16.42 -12.20 -74.70
C HIS A 448 -16.26 -12.77 -73.28
N ARG A 449 -15.89 -14.04 -73.13
CA ARG A 449 -15.62 -14.63 -71.81
C ARG A 449 -14.39 -14.02 -71.13
N ILE A 450 -13.36 -13.65 -71.89
CA ILE A 450 -12.16 -12.97 -71.37
C ILE A 450 -12.53 -11.56 -70.88
N ASP A 451 -13.32 -10.81 -71.65
CA ASP A 451 -13.81 -9.50 -71.25
C ASP A 451 -14.67 -9.57 -69.98
N GLU A 452 -15.52 -10.60 -69.86
CA GLU A 452 -16.32 -10.84 -68.68
C GLU A 452 -15.45 -11.18 -67.45
N ALA A 453 -14.44 -12.04 -67.63
CA ALA A 453 -13.47 -12.37 -66.59
C ALA A 453 -12.64 -11.14 -66.17
N ALA A 454 -12.22 -10.29 -67.11
CA ALA A 454 -11.53 -9.04 -66.83
C ALA A 454 -12.42 -8.07 -66.06
N ALA A 455 -13.71 -7.98 -66.41
CA ALA A 455 -14.67 -7.18 -65.67
C ALA A 455 -14.90 -7.72 -64.24
N GLN A 456 -14.98 -9.05 -64.06
CA GLN A 456 -15.07 -9.69 -62.75
C GLN A 456 -13.83 -9.43 -61.89
N LEU A 457 -12.63 -9.58 -62.45
CA LEU A 457 -11.37 -9.28 -61.77
C LEU A 457 -11.30 -7.80 -61.36
N ARG A 458 -11.67 -6.89 -62.26
CA ARG A 458 -11.68 -5.44 -61.97
C ARG A 458 -12.64 -5.10 -60.83
N ARG A 459 -13.82 -5.75 -60.78
CA ARG A 459 -14.76 -5.63 -59.65
C ARG A 459 -14.16 -6.15 -58.34
N LEU A 460 -13.46 -7.29 -58.36
CA LEU A 460 -12.82 -7.87 -57.16
C LEU A 460 -11.67 -7.01 -56.63
N VAL A 461 -10.81 -6.49 -57.51
CA VAL A 461 -9.68 -5.63 -57.13
C VAL A 461 -10.18 -4.30 -56.55
N HIS A 462 -11.19 -3.68 -57.18
CA HIS A 462 -11.79 -2.44 -56.67
C HIS A 462 -12.45 -2.60 -55.30
N ALA A 463 -12.92 -3.79 -54.94
CA ALA A 463 -13.47 -4.06 -53.61
C ALA A 463 -12.39 -4.08 -52.51
N VAL A 464 -11.10 -4.20 -52.86
CA VAL A 464 -10.01 -4.34 -51.89
C VAL A 464 -9.16 -3.06 -51.77
N LEU A 465 -8.90 -2.36 -52.87
CA LEU A 465 -8.14 -1.10 -52.87
C LEU A 465 -8.71 -0.14 -53.91
N PRO A 466 -9.58 0.80 -53.53
CA PRO A 466 -10.13 1.78 -54.46
C PRO A 466 -9.05 2.80 -54.78
N SER A 467 -8.62 2.89 -56.03
CA SER A 467 -7.68 3.92 -56.49
C SER A 467 -8.18 5.32 -56.17
N ALA A 468 -9.50 5.54 -56.23
CA ALA A 468 -10.15 6.79 -55.85
C ALA A 468 -9.86 7.21 -54.40
N LEU A 469 -9.76 6.25 -53.47
CA LEU A 469 -9.44 6.55 -52.07
C LEU A 469 -8.00 7.05 -51.91
N VAL A 470 -7.07 6.45 -52.66
CA VAL A 470 -5.65 6.81 -52.62
C VAL A 470 -5.38 8.14 -53.33
N GLU A 471 -6.06 8.39 -54.46
CA GLU A 471 -5.82 9.55 -55.31
C GLU A 471 -6.63 10.78 -54.91
N ARG A 472 -7.85 10.59 -54.40
CA ARG A 472 -8.84 11.66 -54.19
C ARG A 472 -9.44 11.72 -52.78
N GLY A 473 -9.09 10.80 -51.88
CA GLY A 473 -9.56 10.79 -50.49
C GLY A 473 -10.88 10.03 -50.27
N LEU A 474 -11.32 9.97 -49.02
CA LEU A 474 -12.50 9.22 -48.58
C LEU A 474 -13.79 9.79 -49.16
N THR A 475 -13.93 11.12 -49.20
CA THR A 475 -15.14 11.76 -49.73
C THR A 475 -15.37 11.36 -51.19
N ALA A 476 -14.38 11.60 -52.06
CA ALA A 476 -14.49 11.28 -53.48
C ALA A 476 -14.65 9.77 -53.74
N ALA A 477 -13.98 8.92 -52.95
CA ALA A 477 -14.15 7.47 -53.06
C ALA A 477 -15.56 7.03 -52.65
N THR A 478 -16.18 7.73 -51.69
CA THR A 478 -17.55 7.45 -51.25
C THR A 478 -18.57 7.98 -52.25
N GLU A 479 -18.34 9.14 -52.87
CA GLU A 479 -19.15 9.64 -54.00
C GLU A 479 -19.20 8.61 -55.13
N ASP A 480 -18.03 8.08 -55.54
CA ASP A 480 -17.92 7.03 -56.55
C ASP A 480 -18.76 5.77 -56.21
N LEU A 481 -18.89 5.42 -54.92
CA LEU A 481 -19.72 4.28 -54.48
C LEU A 481 -21.20 4.61 -54.59
N VAL A 482 -21.60 5.80 -54.14
CA VAL A 482 -22.99 6.27 -54.12
C VAL A 482 -23.53 6.42 -55.54
N ASP A 483 -22.75 6.99 -56.46
CA ASP A 483 -23.13 7.22 -57.87
C ASP A 483 -23.36 5.95 -58.68
N ARG A 484 -22.82 4.81 -58.22
CA ARG A 484 -22.94 3.50 -58.89
C ARG A 484 -24.11 2.67 -58.42
N LEU A 485 -24.86 3.14 -57.41
CA LEU A 485 -26.00 2.40 -56.88
C LEU A 485 -27.19 2.48 -57.85
N ASP A 486 -27.87 1.35 -58.03
CA ASP A 486 -29.10 1.27 -58.83
C ASP A 486 -30.32 1.88 -58.09
N ILE A 487 -30.12 2.46 -56.90
CA ILE A 487 -31.13 3.09 -56.06
C ILE A 487 -30.72 4.53 -55.70
N PRO A 488 -31.66 5.47 -55.57
CA PRO A 488 -31.38 6.84 -55.11
C PRO A 488 -30.52 6.87 -53.85
N ALA A 489 -29.38 7.55 -53.91
CA ALA A 489 -28.47 7.66 -52.78
C ALA A 489 -27.92 9.07 -52.62
N THR A 490 -27.74 9.50 -51.37
CA THR A 490 -27.24 10.85 -51.04
C THR A 490 -26.01 10.74 -50.16
N LEU A 491 -24.97 11.52 -50.47
CA LEU A 491 -23.80 11.70 -49.61
C LEU A 491 -23.79 13.11 -49.02
N THR A 492 -23.58 13.21 -47.72
CA THR A 492 -23.21 14.46 -47.04
C THR A 492 -21.84 14.24 -46.39
N SER A 493 -20.83 15.01 -46.79
CA SER A 493 -19.49 14.94 -46.21
C SER A 493 -19.08 16.28 -45.61
N ASP A 494 -18.64 16.27 -44.36
CA ASP A 494 -17.99 17.38 -43.66
C ASP A 494 -16.66 16.85 -43.07
N VAL A 495 -15.79 16.40 -43.97
CA VAL A 495 -14.52 15.77 -43.65
C VAL A 495 -13.42 16.44 -44.47
N ASP A 496 -12.35 16.87 -43.81
CA ASP A 496 -11.11 17.24 -44.50
C ASP A 496 -10.27 15.98 -44.73
N ASP A 497 -10.34 15.44 -45.96
CA ASP A 497 -9.64 14.23 -46.38
C ASP A 497 -8.11 14.29 -46.17
N ARG A 498 -7.51 15.50 -46.16
CA ARG A 498 -6.07 15.66 -45.93
C ARG A 498 -5.66 15.45 -44.48
N ALA A 499 -6.61 15.60 -43.57
CA ALA A 499 -6.39 15.46 -42.13
C ALA A 499 -6.68 14.03 -41.62
N LEU A 500 -7.07 13.11 -42.50
CA LEU A 500 -7.30 11.71 -42.15
C LEU A 500 -6.05 10.86 -42.40
N GLU A 501 -5.72 10.00 -41.44
CA GLU A 501 -4.72 8.97 -41.67
C GLU A 501 -5.21 7.96 -42.71
N PRO A 502 -4.34 7.45 -43.61
CA PRO A 502 -4.73 6.52 -44.67
C PRO A 502 -5.45 5.26 -44.17
N ALA A 503 -5.03 4.70 -43.03
CA ALA A 503 -5.66 3.51 -42.43
C ALA A 503 -7.09 3.80 -41.92
N LEU A 504 -7.31 5.01 -41.41
CA LEU A 504 -8.62 5.47 -40.94
C LEU A 504 -9.57 5.69 -42.13
N ALA A 505 -9.09 6.36 -43.17
CA ALA A 505 -9.82 6.57 -44.42
C ALA A 505 -10.18 5.23 -45.10
N GLN A 506 -9.25 4.27 -45.14
CA GLN A 506 -9.52 2.93 -45.66
C GLN A 506 -10.57 2.17 -44.86
N SER A 507 -10.51 2.25 -43.53
CA SER A 507 -11.49 1.58 -42.68
C SER A 507 -12.88 2.18 -42.84
N ALA A 508 -13.00 3.52 -42.84
CA ALA A 508 -14.24 4.21 -43.11
C ALA A 508 -14.83 3.86 -44.48
N TYR A 509 -13.99 3.83 -45.52
CA TYR A 509 -14.42 3.43 -46.86
C TYR A 509 -14.98 2.00 -46.88
N LEU A 510 -14.28 1.05 -46.26
CA LEU A 510 -14.74 -0.35 -46.22
C LEU A 510 -16.06 -0.52 -45.48
N ILE A 511 -16.25 0.24 -44.38
CA ILE A 511 -17.52 0.28 -43.64
C ILE A 511 -18.65 0.77 -44.55
N VAL A 512 -18.44 1.88 -45.27
CA VAL A 512 -19.44 2.43 -46.18
C VAL A 512 -19.73 1.44 -47.33
N ALA A 513 -18.69 0.89 -47.97
CA ALA A 513 -18.84 -0.05 -49.07
C ALA A 513 -19.66 -1.29 -48.68
N GLU A 514 -19.37 -1.88 -47.52
CA GLU A 514 -20.09 -3.05 -47.00
C GLU A 514 -21.53 -2.69 -46.59
N ALA A 515 -21.73 -1.53 -45.95
CA ALA A 515 -23.07 -1.05 -45.59
C ALA A 515 -23.96 -0.79 -46.83
N LEU A 516 -23.41 -0.16 -47.87
CA LEU A 516 -24.09 0.05 -49.15
C LEU A 516 -24.38 -1.28 -49.86
N THR A 517 -23.43 -2.22 -49.84
CA THR A 517 -23.62 -3.57 -50.39
C THR A 517 -24.77 -4.31 -49.69
N ASN A 518 -24.86 -4.18 -48.36
CA ASN A 518 -25.92 -4.77 -47.57
C ASN A 518 -27.29 -4.15 -47.89
N ALA A 519 -27.36 -2.83 -48.09
CA ALA A 519 -28.59 -2.16 -48.50
C ALA A 519 -29.12 -2.70 -49.85
N VAL A 520 -28.23 -2.83 -50.86
CA VAL A 520 -28.62 -3.32 -52.19
C VAL A 520 -29.00 -4.80 -52.18
N LYS A 521 -28.21 -5.64 -51.51
CA LYS A 521 -28.39 -7.11 -51.58
C LYS A 521 -29.43 -7.65 -50.61
N HIS A 522 -29.59 -7.02 -49.44
CA HIS A 522 -30.31 -7.62 -48.32
C HIS A 522 -31.51 -6.81 -47.86
N SER A 523 -31.52 -5.48 -48.01
CA SER A 523 -32.60 -4.66 -47.42
C SER A 523 -33.76 -4.36 -48.37
N ARG A 524 -33.60 -4.51 -49.70
CA ARG A 524 -34.58 -4.04 -50.70
C ARG A 524 -34.94 -2.56 -50.51
N ALA A 525 -33.98 -1.76 -50.05
CA ALA A 525 -34.15 -0.32 -49.89
C ALA A 525 -34.50 0.36 -51.21
N ARG A 526 -35.27 1.45 -51.10
CA ARG A 526 -35.58 2.37 -52.20
C ARG A 526 -34.66 3.58 -52.18
N SER A 527 -34.00 3.85 -51.06
CA SER A 527 -33.04 4.94 -50.91
C SER A 527 -32.02 4.68 -49.82
N VAL A 528 -30.83 5.29 -49.95
CA VAL A 528 -29.76 5.22 -48.95
C VAL A 528 -29.16 6.61 -48.70
N ALA A 529 -28.87 6.93 -47.45
CA ALA A 529 -28.16 8.14 -47.07
C ALA A 529 -26.84 7.79 -46.38
N VAL A 530 -25.76 8.45 -46.81
CA VAL A 530 -24.42 8.36 -46.22
C VAL A 530 -24.03 9.71 -45.66
N GLU A 531 -23.62 9.75 -44.41
CA GLU A 531 -23.07 10.93 -43.74
C GLU A 531 -21.66 10.61 -43.24
N LEU A 532 -20.71 11.44 -43.64
CA LEU A 532 -19.33 11.43 -43.15
C LEU A 532 -19.08 12.76 -42.41
N ARG A 533 -18.69 12.71 -41.15
CA ARG A 533 -18.39 13.90 -40.36
C ARG A 533 -17.17 13.69 -39.50
N ARG A 534 -16.30 14.69 -39.44
CA ARG A 534 -15.22 14.69 -38.46
C ARG A 534 -15.61 15.59 -37.29
N GLU A 535 -15.71 15.00 -36.10
CA GLU A 535 -15.99 15.72 -34.85
C GLU A 535 -14.71 15.69 -34.01
N ASP A 536 -13.98 16.81 -33.93
CA ASP A 536 -12.72 17.06 -33.20
C ASP A 536 -11.73 15.88 -33.11
N THR A 537 -12.04 14.87 -32.29
CA THR A 537 -11.23 13.69 -31.99
C THR A 537 -11.65 12.40 -32.72
N ALA A 538 -12.71 12.40 -33.54
CA ALA A 538 -13.21 11.19 -34.19
C ALA A 538 -13.84 11.44 -35.57
N LEU A 539 -13.77 10.43 -36.43
CA LEU A 539 -14.48 10.33 -37.70
C LEU A 539 -15.78 9.55 -37.48
N GLY A 540 -16.91 10.23 -37.61
CA GLY A 540 -18.25 9.64 -37.63
C GLY A 540 -18.64 9.20 -39.04
N VAL A 541 -19.10 7.95 -39.16
CA VAL A 541 -19.67 7.37 -40.38
C VAL A 541 -21.08 6.91 -40.06
N ARG A 542 -22.05 7.35 -40.85
CA ARG A 542 -23.45 6.98 -40.68
C ARG A 542 -24.05 6.60 -42.03
N VAL A 543 -24.61 5.40 -42.12
CA VAL A 543 -25.27 4.87 -43.32
C VAL A 543 -26.68 4.43 -42.95
N VAL A 544 -27.68 4.96 -43.65
CA VAL A 544 -29.10 4.69 -43.38
C VAL A 544 -29.81 4.25 -44.65
N ASP A 545 -30.51 3.13 -44.62
CA ASP A 545 -31.38 2.68 -45.71
C ASP A 545 -32.84 2.52 -45.26
N ASP A 546 -33.79 2.73 -46.17
CA ASP A 546 -35.25 2.62 -45.92
C ASP A 546 -35.82 1.21 -46.18
N GLY A 547 -34.98 0.18 -46.17
CA GLY A 547 -35.35 -1.18 -46.50
C GLY A 547 -36.13 -1.93 -45.40
N ALA A 548 -36.18 -3.25 -45.53
CA ALA A 548 -36.96 -4.13 -44.67
C ALA A 548 -36.40 -4.27 -43.23
N GLY A 549 -35.19 -3.80 -42.96
CA GLY A 549 -34.52 -3.96 -41.65
C GLY A 549 -34.31 -5.42 -41.24
N GLY A 550 -34.06 -5.66 -39.95
CA GLY A 550 -33.80 -7.00 -39.38
C GLY A 550 -32.34 -7.46 -39.43
N ALA A 551 -31.39 -6.55 -39.66
CA ALA A 551 -29.97 -6.86 -39.61
C ALA A 551 -29.52 -7.19 -38.17
N SER A 552 -28.72 -8.25 -38.02
CA SER A 552 -28.18 -8.69 -36.72
C SER A 552 -26.68 -8.97 -36.81
N LEU A 553 -25.96 -8.53 -35.78
CA LEU A 553 -24.53 -8.81 -35.57
C LEU A 553 -24.24 -10.30 -35.30
N GLU A 554 -25.21 -11.06 -34.78
CA GLU A 554 -25.02 -12.46 -34.38
C GLU A 554 -25.11 -13.43 -35.56
N ASN A 555 -25.90 -13.07 -36.58
CA ASN A 555 -26.26 -13.97 -37.69
C ASN A 555 -25.53 -13.69 -39.02
N GLY A 556 -24.78 -12.57 -39.10
CA GLY A 556 -24.11 -12.13 -40.33
C GLY A 556 -22.59 -12.02 -40.16
N THR A 557 -21.82 -12.56 -41.10
CA THR A 557 -20.35 -12.48 -41.09
C THR A 557 -19.82 -11.09 -41.45
N GLY A 558 -20.54 -10.33 -42.29
CA GLY A 558 -20.14 -8.99 -42.73
C GLY A 558 -20.16 -7.95 -41.61
N LEU A 559 -21.31 -7.76 -40.95
CA LEU A 559 -21.45 -6.79 -39.85
C LEU A 559 -20.58 -7.13 -38.64
N LYS A 560 -20.41 -8.43 -38.33
CA LYS A 560 -19.48 -8.86 -37.28
C LYS A 560 -18.03 -8.52 -37.63
N GLY A 561 -17.61 -8.74 -38.87
CA GLY A 561 -16.28 -8.37 -39.34
C GLY A 561 -16.02 -6.86 -39.30
N LEU A 562 -17.04 -6.04 -39.59
CA LEU A 562 -16.96 -4.59 -39.41
C LEU A 562 -16.82 -4.22 -37.93
N ALA A 563 -17.64 -4.79 -37.05
CA ALA A 563 -17.57 -4.53 -35.61
C ALA A 563 -16.20 -4.90 -35.02
N ASP A 564 -15.66 -6.08 -35.36
CA ASP A 564 -14.34 -6.52 -34.92
C ASP A 564 -13.22 -5.58 -35.43
N ARG A 565 -13.34 -5.07 -36.66
CA ARG A 565 -12.40 -4.07 -37.21
C ARG A 565 -12.47 -2.74 -36.45
N VAL A 566 -13.68 -2.25 -36.18
CA VAL A 566 -13.88 -0.97 -35.47
C VAL A 566 -13.35 -1.06 -34.04
N ASP A 567 -13.61 -2.16 -33.34
CA ASP A 567 -13.08 -2.41 -31.99
C ASP A 567 -11.55 -2.45 -31.97
N ALA A 568 -10.93 -3.06 -33.00
CA ALA A 568 -9.47 -3.08 -33.13
C ALA A 568 -8.84 -1.69 -33.32
N LEU A 569 -9.60 -0.72 -33.86
CA LEU A 569 -9.20 0.68 -34.01
C LEU A 569 -9.61 1.55 -32.81
N GLY A 570 -10.21 0.97 -31.77
CA GLY A 570 -10.70 1.71 -30.60
C GLY A 570 -11.95 2.55 -30.87
N GLY A 571 -12.70 2.24 -31.92
CA GLY A 571 -13.93 2.93 -32.30
C GLY A 571 -15.20 2.31 -31.69
N SER A 572 -16.34 2.93 -31.96
CA SER A 572 -17.68 2.44 -31.57
C SER A 572 -18.46 2.01 -32.82
N PHE A 573 -19.18 0.87 -32.76
CA PHE A 573 -20.00 0.36 -33.85
C PHE A 573 -21.41 0.03 -33.36
N VAL A 574 -22.42 0.65 -33.95
CA VAL A 574 -23.83 0.46 -33.58
C VAL A 574 -24.66 0.20 -34.83
N VAL A 575 -25.48 -0.85 -34.78
CA VAL A 575 -26.47 -1.17 -35.82
C VAL A 575 -27.86 -1.11 -35.23
N THR A 576 -28.73 -0.30 -35.83
CA THR A 576 -30.14 -0.19 -35.48
C THR A 576 -30.97 -0.62 -36.69
N SER A 577 -31.65 -1.78 -36.61
CA SER A 577 -32.36 -2.35 -37.76
C SER A 577 -33.70 -2.96 -37.35
N PRO A 578 -34.70 -2.14 -36.96
CA PRO A 578 -36.03 -2.64 -36.64
C PRO A 578 -36.66 -3.33 -37.86
N VAL A 579 -37.31 -4.46 -37.65
CA VAL A 579 -38.03 -5.18 -38.72
C VAL A 579 -39.11 -4.27 -39.31
N GLY A 580 -39.02 -4.00 -40.61
CA GLY A 580 -39.90 -3.13 -41.37
C GLY A 580 -39.55 -1.63 -41.35
N GLY A 581 -38.44 -1.23 -40.71
CA GLY A 581 -38.11 0.19 -40.50
C GLY A 581 -36.73 0.63 -41.00
N GLY A 582 -36.09 -0.12 -41.90
CA GLY A 582 -34.77 0.20 -42.43
C GLY A 582 -33.60 -0.28 -41.57
N THR A 583 -32.38 0.07 -41.99
CA THR A 583 -31.15 -0.18 -41.22
C THR A 583 -30.32 1.08 -41.12
N GLU A 584 -29.83 1.36 -39.92
CA GLU A 584 -28.85 2.40 -39.62
C GLU A 584 -27.58 1.75 -39.08
N VAL A 585 -26.45 2.03 -39.73
CA VAL A 585 -25.11 1.71 -39.26
C VAL A 585 -24.45 3.01 -38.85
N ARG A 586 -24.05 3.11 -37.57
CA ARG A 586 -23.33 4.26 -37.02
C ARG A 586 -21.99 3.79 -36.48
N VAL A 587 -20.92 4.45 -36.92
CA VAL A 587 -19.54 4.15 -36.52
C VAL A 587 -18.84 5.43 -36.12
N GLU A 588 -18.06 5.36 -35.04
CA GLU A 588 -17.11 6.41 -34.67
C GLU A 588 -15.71 5.82 -34.62
N LEU A 589 -14.78 6.42 -35.33
CA LEU A 589 -13.39 5.99 -35.36
C LEU A 589 -12.50 7.11 -34.78
N PRO A 590 -11.72 6.87 -33.72
CA PRO A 590 -10.87 7.90 -33.14
C PRO A 590 -9.80 8.34 -34.15
N CYS A 591 -9.67 9.65 -34.34
CA CYS A 591 -8.56 10.25 -35.07
C CYS A 591 -7.35 10.29 -34.12
N GLY A 592 -6.19 9.79 -34.56
CA GLY A 592 -4.94 9.92 -33.80
C GLY A 592 -4.69 11.38 -33.42
N SER A 593 -4.32 11.61 -32.16
CA SER A 593 -3.93 12.92 -31.62
C SER A 593 -2.56 13.36 -32.09
#